data_AF-A0ABC8QFX0-F1
#
_entry.id   AF-A0ABC8QFX0-F1
#
_cell.length_a   1.000
_cell.length_b   1.000
_cell.length_c   1.000
_cell.angle_alpha   90.00
_cell.angle_beta   90.00
_cell.angle_gamma   90.00
#
_symmetry.space_group_name_H-M   'P 1'
#
loop_
_entity.id
_entity.type
_entity.pdbx_description
1 polymer ?
#
loop_
_entity_poly.entity_id
_entity_poly.type
_entity_poly.pdbx_seq_one_letter_code
_entity_poly.pdbx_strand_id
1 'polypeptide(L)' 'MNGKPIAFDGEDMNAILAYMKWLSSGVPVGTNVTGRGFEKIDTSLAPNRENGKAVYAQRCAACHGAEGQGCPTRKAVT' A
#
# COMPACT_ATOMS: atom_id res chain seq x y z
N MET A 1 0.64 -9.83 3.17
CA MET A 1 0.88 -10.04 4.61
C MET A 1 1.44 -11.43 4.83
N ASN A 2 2.31 -11.63 5.82
CA ASN A 2 2.96 -12.91 6.09
C ASN A 2 2.26 -13.64 7.27
N GLY A 3 1.03 -14.11 7.07
CA GLY A 3 0.19 -14.71 8.13
C GLY A 3 -0.85 -15.69 7.59
N LYS A 4 -1.84 -16.06 8.39
CA LYS A 4 -2.97 -16.90 7.96
C LYS A 4 -4.19 -16.03 7.62
N PRO A 5 -5.00 -16.41 6.63
CA PRO A 5 -6.30 -15.76 6.42
C PRO A 5 -7.16 -15.83 7.67
N ILE A 6 -7.92 -14.76 7.94
CA ILE A 6 -8.96 -14.75 8.97
C ILE A 6 -10.15 -15.62 8.54
N ALA A 7 -11.00 -15.99 9.49
CA ALA A 7 -12.25 -16.70 9.19
C ALA A 7 -13.15 -15.84 8.28
N PHE A 8 -13.74 -16.46 7.25
CA PHE A 8 -14.54 -15.75 6.25
C PHE A 8 -15.82 -15.11 6.81
N ASP A 9 -16.39 -15.71 7.86
CA ASP A 9 -17.60 -15.28 8.55
C ASP A 9 -17.33 -14.71 9.96
N GLY A 10 -16.05 -14.57 10.33
CA GLY A 10 -15.63 -14.03 11.62
C GLY A 10 -15.91 -12.53 11.77
N GLU A 11 -15.93 -12.05 13.02
CA GLU A 11 -16.18 -10.66 13.37
C GLU A 11 -15.26 -9.68 12.61
N ASP A 12 -13.95 -9.95 12.58
CA ASP A 12 -12.96 -9.11 11.90
C ASP A 12 -13.23 -8.98 10.40
N MET A 13 -13.61 -10.08 9.72
CA MET A 13 -13.92 -10.04 8.29
C MET A 13 -15.18 -9.22 8.04
N ASN A 14 -16.22 -9.45 8.83
CA ASN A 14 -17.47 -8.70 8.73
C ASN A 14 -17.25 -7.19 8.97
N ALA A 15 -16.37 -6.82 9.90
CA ALA A 15 -16.00 -5.43 10.15
C ALA A 15 -15.29 -4.78 8.96
N ILE A 16 -14.33 -5.48 8.34
CA ILE A 16 -13.65 -5.01 7.12
C ILE A 16 -14.65 -4.83 5.97
N LEU A 17 -15.55 -5.81 5.76
CA LEU A 17 -16.57 -5.74 4.71
C LEU A 17 -17.56 -4.58 4.95
N ALA A 18 -17.98 -4.36 6.19
CA ALA A 18 -18.84 -3.24 6.55
C ALA A 18 -18.17 -1.89 6.24
N TYR A 19 -16.89 -1.75 6.58
CA TYR A 19 -16.13 -0.54 6.27
C TYR A 19 -15.97 -0.31 4.77
N MET A 20 -15.63 -1.35 3.99
CA MET A 20 -15.52 -1.26 2.53
C MET A 20 -16.86 -0.90 1.88
N LYS A 21 -17.97 -1.48 2.38
CA LYS A 21 -19.32 -1.13 1.93
C LYS A 21 -19.66 0.33 2.21
N TRP A 22 -19.32 0.83 3.41
CA TRP A 22 -19.51 2.23 3.76
C TRP A 22 -18.72 3.18 2.84
N LEU A 23 -17.44 2.90 2.58
CA LEU A 23 -16.63 3.67 1.63
C LEU A 23 -17.21 3.67 0.20
N SER A 24 -17.95 2.63 -0.16
CA SER A 24 -18.58 2.46 -1.48
C SER A 24 -19.96 3.12 -1.59
N SER A 25 -20.40 3.86 -0.57
CA SER A 25 -21.74 4.47 -0.54
C SER A 25 -21.94 5.43 -1.71
N GLY A 26 -23.04 5.25 -2.45
CA GLY A 26 -23.35 6.07 -3.63
C GLY A 26 -22.68 5.62 -4.93
N VAL A 27 -21.81 4.62 -4.91
CA VAL A 27 -21.21 4.04 -6.12
C VAL A 27 -22.07 2.86 -6.61
N PRO A 28 -22.66 2.91 -7.82
CA PRO A 28 -23.43 1.80 -8.35
C PRO A 28 -22.58 0.54 -8.51
N VAL A 29 -23.17 -0.63 -8.25
CA VAL A 29 -22.51 -1.92 -8.45
C VAL A 29 -22.08 -2.05 -9.92
N GLY A 30 -20.84 -2.51 -10.13
CA GLY A 30 -20.26 -2.64 -11.46
C GLY A 30 -19.54 -1.38 -11.99
N THR A 31 -19.61 -0.26 -11.27
CA THR A 31 -18.89 0.97 -11.66
C THR A 31 -17.38 0.76 -11.58
N ASN A 32 -16.67 1.16 -12.64
CA ASN A 32 -15.21 1.23 -12.64
C ASN A 32 -14.77 2.63 -12.19
N VAL A 33 -14.57 2.80 -10.88
CA VAL A 33 -14.21 4.09 -10.28
C VAL A 33 -12.86 4.58 -10.81
N THR A 34 -12.78 5.86 -11.18
CA THR A 34 -11.52 6.49 -11.60
C THR A 34 -10.46 6.41 -10.49
N GLY A 35 -9.23 6.01 -10.85
CA GLY A 35 -8.14 5.79 -9.88
C GLY A 35 -8.18 4.44 -9.16
N ARG A 36 -9.05 3.52 -9.58
CA ARG A 36 -9.06 2.14 -9.05
C ARG A 36 -7.76 1.41 -9.38
N GLY A 37 -7.09 0.90 -8.36
CA GLY A 37 -5.88 0.08 -8.50
C GLY A 37 -4.60 0.92 -8.59
N PHE A 38 -3.57 0.36 -9.22
CA PHE A 38 -2.33 1.08 -9.51
C PHE A 38 -2.26 1.42 -11.00
N GLU A 39 -1.70 2.59 -11.31
CA GLU A 39 -1.39 2.95 -12.69
C GLU A 39 -0.37 1.99 -13.29
N LYS A 40 -0.47 1.79 -14.60
CA LYS A 40 0.49 0.96 -15.33
C LYS A 40 1.80 1.74 -15.51
N ILE A 41 2.90 1.05 -15.28
CA ILE A 41 4.24 1.52 -15.66
C ILE A 41 4.75 0.70 -16.84
N ASP A 42 5.70 1.24 -17.57
CA ASP A 42 6.34 0.52 -18.68
C ASP A 42 7.20 -0.63 -18.13
N THR A 43 6.73 -1.86 -18.36
CA THR A 43 7.41 -3.08 -17.94
C THR A 43 8.45 -3.58 -18.94
N SER A 44 8.62 -2.91 -20.09
CA SER A 44 9.69 -3.23 -21.06
C SER A 44 11.05 -2.71 -20.59
N LEU A 45 11.06 -1.71 -19.69
CA LEU A 45 12.27 -1.17 -19.10
C LEU A 45 12.93 -2.20 -18.17
N ALA A 46 14.21 -2.48 -18.40
CA ALA A 46 14.99 -3.32 -17.50
C ALA A 46 15.38 -2.55 -16.22
N PRO A 47 15.06 -3.05 -15.02
CA PRO A 47 15.38 -2.36 -13.78
C PRO A 47 16.89 -2.40 -13.49
N ASN A 48 17.47 -1.23 -13.17
CA ASN A 48 18.86 -1.11 -12.72
C ASN A 48 18.93 -0.99 -11.20
N ARG A 49 19.48 -2.01 -10.52
CA ARG A 49 19.56 -2.08 -9.06
C ARG A 49 20.53 -1.05 -8.46
N GLU A 50 21.66 -0.77 -9.10
CA GLU A 50 22.63 0.20 -8.60
C GLU A 50 22.06 1.62 -8.65
N ASN A 51 21.41 1.97 -9.76
CA ASN A 51 20.68 3.23 -9.87
C ASN A 51 19.53 3.29 -8.84
N GLY A 52 18.77 2.20 -8.69
CA GLY A 52 17.69 2.10 -7.72
C GLY A 52 18.17 2.29 -6.27
N LYS A 53 19.34 1.74 -5.91
CA LYS A 53 19.97 1.93 -4.59
C LYS A 53 20.30 3.41 -4.33
N ALA A 54 20.88 4.10 -5.32
CA ALA A 54 21.18 5.52 -5.21
C ALA A 54 19.91 6.38 -5.05
N VAL A 55 18.86 6.10 -5.85
CA VAL A 55 17.57 6.78 -5.75
C VAL A 55 16.91 6.52 -4.40
N TYR A 56 16.92 5.27 -3.93
CA TYR A 56 16.34 4.89 -2.63
C TYR A 56 16.97 5.68 -1.47
N ALA A 57 18.31 5.74 -1.44
CA ALA A 57 19.04 6.49 -0.43
C ALA A 57 18.67 7.99 -0.43
N GLN A 58 18.48 8.58 -1.61
CA GLN A 58 18.20 10.01 -1.76
C GLN A 58 16.72 10.38 -1.53
N ARG A 59 15.77 9.48 -1.81
CA ARG A 59 14.34 9.82 -1.92
C ARG A 59 13.42 9.01 -1.01
N CYS A 60 13.83 7.82 -0.60
CA CYS A 60 12.94 6.86 0.07
C CYS A 60 13.37 6.58 1.52
N ALA A 61 14.68 6.49 1.76
CA ALA A 61 15.26 6.08 3.04
C ALA A 61 14.90 6.99 4.21
N ALA A 62 14.58 8.27 3.93
CA ALA A 62 14.14 9.23 4.96
C ALA A 62 12.88 8.77 5.72
N CYS A 63 11.97 8.05 5.06
CA CYS A 63 10.75 7.52 5.66
C CYS A 63 10.81 6.00 5.87
N HIS A 64 11.41 5.27 4.92
CA HIS A 64 11.43 3.81 4.93
C HIS A 64 12.65 3.22 5.66
N GLY A 65 13.60 4.04 6.11
CA GLY A 65 14.84 3.61 6.76
C GLY A 65 15.92 3.21 5.75
N ALA A 66 17.18 3.20 6.19
CA ALA A 66 18.31 2.84 5.32
C ALA A 66 18.25 1.39 4.80
N GLU A 67 17.61 0.50 5.56
CA GLU A 67 17.47 -0.93 5.26
C GLU A 67 16.01 -1.34 5.02
N GLY A 68 15.09 -0.39 4.83
CA GLY A 68 13.67 -0.70 4.60
C GLY A 68 12.89 -1.13 5.85
N GLN A 69 13.45 -0.95 7.05
CA GLN A 69 12.85 -1.31 8.32
C GLN A 69 11.67 -0.41 8.76
N GLY A 70 11.43 0.68 8.04
CA GLY A 70 10.40 1.67 8.36
C GLY A 70 10.78 2.61 9.51
N CYS A 71 9.86 3.49 9.89
CA CYS A 71 10.04 4.45 10.98
C CYS A 71 8.93 4.26 12.04
N PRO A 72 9.11 3.38 13.04
CA PRO A 72 8.07 3.05 14.03
C PRO A 72 7.83 4.17 15.06
N THR A 73 8.74 5.12 15.18
CA THR A 73 8.57 6.30 16.04
C THR A 73 8.80 7.56 15.22
N ARG A 74 7.72 8.26 14.88
CA ARG A 74 7.84 9.66 14.48
C ARG A 74 8.14 10.44 15.76
N LYS A 75 9.39 10.43 16.25
CA LYS A 75 9.78 11.41 17.27
C LYS A 75 9.53 12.77 16.62
N ALA A 76 8.64 13.56 17.21
CA ALA A 76 8.42 14.94 16.80
C ALA A 76 9.80 15.59 16.73
N VAL A 77 10.16 16.09 15.56
CA VAL A 77 11.31 16.98 15.41
C VAL A 77 10.96 18.21 16.23
N THR A 78 11.61 18.35 17.38
CA THR A 78 11.71 19.61 18.12
C THR A 78 12.54 20.60 17.33
#